data_AF-A0A9E7A3K0-F1
#
_entry.id   AF-A0A9E7A3K0-F1
#
_cell.length_a   1.000
_cell.length_b   1.000
_cell.length_c   1.000
_cell.angle_alpha   90.00
_cell.angle_beta   90.00
_cell.angle_gamma   90.00
#
_symmetry.space_group_name_H-M   'P 1'
#
loop_
_entity.id
_entity.type
_entity.pdbx_description
1 polymer ?
#
loop_
_entity_poly.entity_id
_entity_poly.type
_entity_poly.pdbx_seq_one_letter_code
_entity_poly.pdbx_strand_id
1 'polypeptide(L)'
;MRLPLALAALVCAAIVAVWAWLGQPVPAPFAPMAASEKLPCVSYAPFRPGQSPFTEDVAFSPEQIDDDLARLSKITQCVRTYSSIQAGLAAVPELARKHGLTVLQGIWIAADPVRNRAEIEGGIKAARENPDVVKAVIVGNEVLLRGEQSANDIAGFLKEVKAKIPPQVPVTYADVWEFWERNRSLADSVDFVTVHILPFWEDMPVPAEDSVAHLGEIREHVGEIFAGKDILIGETGWPSEGRMREGALPSPSNQANVIQELLALAKAKNYRLNVIEAFDQPWKRVLEGTVGGHWGFLDAYTREFKFTWGEPVSDHPYWMAQAALGVVFAGVLFALAGWAGRRAGGRPLGVREWSAVAGIAFFAGLMIGRLLASVPGESLGVGGWIRGAALVGLALLVPAACAVAVGRRTRLITLTLALNSEATPGAPFFDRCLALVLAAVIVLAAQIGFGLVFDPRYKDFQFAGLTPIITAFAFYAMVAGPGRVTEGRQAEAIAAGLFLAAGLYVPLNETLANWQALWTGSLFVVLALILWRLATAGRRI
;
A
#
# COMPACT_ATOMS: atom_id res chain seq x y z
N MET A 1 5.11 -38.02 -24.56
CA MET A 1 5.96 -37.38 -23.53
C MET A 1 6.47 -35.98 -23.92
N ARG A 2 6.65 -35.64 -25.21
CA ARG A 2 7.23 -34.34 -25.62
C ARG A 2 6.35 -33.11 -25.33
N LEU A 3 5.03 -33.20 -25.53
CA LEU A 3 4.11 -32.07 -25.38
C LEU A 3 4.06 -31.44 -23.97
N PRO A 4 3.82 -32.19 -22.86
CA PRO A 4 3.77 -31.58 -21.53
C PRO A 4 5.10 -30.96 -21.10
N LEU A 5 6.23 -31.57 -21.48
CA LEU A 5 7.55 -31.02 -21.17
C LEU A 5 7.82 -29.73 -21.94
N ALA A 6 7.44 -29.67 -23.23
CA ALA A 6 7.58 -28.45 -24.03
C ALA A 6 6.71 -27.31 -23.47
N LEU A 7 5.45 -27.59 -23.11
CA LEU A 7 4.57 -26.59 -22.49
C LEU A 7 5.07 -26.14 -21.11
N ALA A 8 5.57 -27.06 -20.28
CA ALA A 8 6.16 -26.72 -19.00
C ALA A 8 7.38 -25.81 -19.17
N ALA A 9 8.29 -26.14 -20.08
CA ALA A 9 9.46 -25.31 -20.38
C ALA A 9 9.07 -23.91 -20.87
N LEU A 10 8.06 -23.81 -21.75
CA LEU A 10 7.54 -22.53 -22.23
C LEU A 10 6.94 -21.70 -21.10
N VAL A 11 6.12 -22.30 -20.23
CA VAL A 11 5.53 -21.63 -19.08
C VAL A 11 6.61 -21.15 -18.11
N CYS A 12 7.60 -21.98 -17.79
CA CYS A 12 8.70 -21.59 -16.92
C CYS A 12 9.51 -20.42 -17.52
N ALA A 13 9.81 -20.48 -18.83
CA ALA A 13 10.50 -19.39 -19.51
C ALA A 13 9.68 -18.10 -19.50
N ALA A 14 8.36 -18.18 -19.68
CA ALA A 14 7.47 -17.02 -19.63
C ALA A 14 7.42 -16.40 -18.22
N ILE A 15 7.33 -17.22 -17.16
CA ILE A 15 7.38 -16.73 -15.77
C ILE A 15 8.68 -15.98 -15.51
N VAL A 16 9.83 -16.55 -15.90
CA VAL A 16 11.13 -15.90 -15.74
C VAL A 16 11.23 -14.63 -16.56
N ALA A 17 10.75 -14.62 -17.81
CA ALA A 17 10.78 -13.44 -18.67
C ALA A 17 9.95 -12.28 -18.10
N VAL A 18 8.73 -12.56 -17.61
CA VAL A 18 7.89 -11.51 -17.00
C VAL A 18 8.54 -10.97 -15.73
N TRP A 19 9.05 -11.83 -14.84
CA TRP A 19 9.73 -11.37 -13.63
C TRP A 19 11.05 -10.66 -13.90
N ALA A 20 11.80 -11.08 -14.92
CA ALA A 20 13.01 -10.39 -15.34
C ALA A 20 12.70 -8.98 -15.87
N TRP A 21 11.59 -8.82 -16.60
CA TRP A 21 11.10 -7.52 -17.06
C TRP A 21 10.63 -6.63 -15.91
N LEU A 22 9.74 -7.13 -15.04
CA LEU A 22 9.25 -6.42 -13.85
C LEU A 22 10.36 -6.09 -12.84
N GLY A 23 11.39 -6.92 -12.79
CA GLY A 23 12.54 -6.77 -11.90
C GLY A 23 13.59 -5.80 -12.41
N GLN A 24 13.52 -5.34 -13.67
CA GLN A 24 14.48 -4.37 -14.19
C GLN A 24 14.40 -3.07 -13.36
N PRO A 25 15.54 -2.56 -12.88
CA PRO A 25 15.56 -1.28 -12.20
C PRO A 25 15.08 -0.15 -13.12
N VAL A 26 14.25 0.74 -12.57
CA VAL A 26 13.86 1.99 -13.20
C VAL A 26 15.00 2.99 -13.02
N PRO A 27 15.46 3.69 -14.09
CA PRO A 27 16.45 4.73 -13.96
C PRO A 27 15.98 5.81 -12.98
N ALA A 28 16.79 6.11 -11.97
CA ALA A 28 16.53 7.22 -11.08
C ALA A 28 17.00 8.53 -11.74
N PRO A 29 16.34 9.68 -11.48
CA PRO A 29 16.85 10.97 -11.89
C PRO A 29 18.20 11.25 -11.21
N PHE A 30 18.95 12.20 -11.78
CA PHE A 30 20.25 12.64 -11.24
C PHE A 30 20.11 12.98 -9.76
N ALA A 31 21.04 12.49 -8.92
CA ALA A 31 21.08 12.83 -7.50
C ALA A 31 21.30 14.34 -7.32
N PRO A 32 20.29 15.12 -6.88
CA PRO A 32 20.39 16.58 -6.84
C PRO A 32 21.32 17.09 -5.73
N MET A 33 21.59 16.22 -4.75
CA MET A 33 22.49 16.47 -3.64
C MET A 33 23.85 15.90 -3.96
N ALA A 34 24.90 16.71 -3.79
CA ALA A 34 26.26 16.16 -3.79
C ALA A 34 26.40 15.12 -2.67
N ALA A 35 27.34 14.18 -2.79
CA ALA A 35 27.54 13.12 -1.78
C ALA A 35 27.77 13.64 -0.34
N SER A 36 28.16 14.91 -0.18
CA SER A 36 28.36 15.59 1.11
C SER A 36 27.19 16.47 1.57
N GLU A 37 26.16 16.66 0.74
CA GLU A 37 25.02 17.53 1.00
C GLU A 37 23.93 16.76 1.75
N LYS A 38 23.41 17.35 2.83
CA LYS A 38 22.38 16.75 3.69
C LYS A 38 21.01 17.30 3.34
N LEU A 39 19.97 16.48 3.56
CA LEU A 39 18.57 16.90 3.47
C LEU A 39 18.31 18.13 4.35
N PRO A 40 17.44 19.07 3.93
CA PRO A 40 17.14 20.27 4.72
C PRO A 40 16.54 19.94 6.09
N CYS A 41 15.30 19.41 6.13
CA CYS A 41 14.63 18.86 7.32
C CYS A 41 13.88 17.57 6.95
N VAL A 42 13.67 16.69 7.92
CA VAL A 42 12.84 15.48 7.77
C VAL A 42 11.90 15.31 8.95
N SER A 43 10.67 14.84 8.71
CA SER A 43 9.75 14.46 9.78
C SER A 43 10.28 13.25 10.54
N TYR A 44 10.30 13.36 11.87
CA TYR A 44 10.84 12.36 12.78
C TYR A 44 9.82 12.01 13.86
N ALA A 45 9.41 10.75 13.86
CA ALA A 45 8.70 10.11 14.95
C ALA A 45 9.47 8.84 15.36
N PRO A 46 9.89 8.70 16.63
CA PRO A 46 10.84 7.67 17.06
C PRO A 46 10.19 6.29 17.26
N PHE A 47 8.98 6.01 16.75
CA PHE A 47 8.35 4.71 16.95
C PHE A 47 9.18 3.60 16.28
N ARG A 48 9.40 2.51 17.01
CA ARG A 48 9.97 1.25 16.52
C ARG A 48 8.85 0.24 16.18
N PRO A 49 9.15 -0.80 15.40
CA PRO A 49 8.17 -1.86 15.13
C PRO A 49 7.53 -2.40 16.42
N GLY A 50 6.19 -2.42 16.47
CA GLY A 50 5.41 -2.79 17.65
C GLY A 50 5.04 -1.63 18.58
N GLN A 51 5.61 -0.44 18.38
CA GLN A 51 5.22 0.79 19.09
C GLN A 51 4.20 1.58 18.25
N SER A 52 3.29 2.28 18.94
CA SER A 52 2.19 3.03 18.33
C SER A 52 1.73 4.15 19.26
N PRO A 53 1.27 5.31 18.72
CA PRO A 53 0.65 6.35 19.54
C PRO A 53 -0.69 5.92 20.17
N PHE A 54 -1.27 4.79 19.72
CA PHE A 54 -2.51 4.24 20.26
C PHE A 54 -2.30 3.32 21.47
N THR A 55 -1.04 3.06 21.85
CA THR A 55 -0.71 2.25 23.02
C THR A 55 -0.47 3.16 24.22
N GLU A 56 -1.19 2.96 25.32
CA GLU A 56 -1.19 3.85 26.49
C GLU A 56 0.20 3.98 27.17
N ASP A 57 1.01 2.92 27.18
CA ASP A 57 2.32 2.88 27.86
C ASP A 57 3.51 3.16 26.93
N VAL A 58 3.30 3.76 25.75
CA VAL A 58 4.42 4.05 24.84
C VAL A 58 5.32 5.13 25.43
N ALA A 59 6.56 4.76 25.75
CA ALA A 59 7.62 5.67 26.17
C ALA A 59 8.91 5.31 25.43
N PHE A 60 9.52 6.30 24.77
CA PHE A 60 10.80 6.16 24.10
C PHE A 60 11.91 6.33 25.12
N SER A 61 12.88 5.42 25.12
CA SER A 61 14.08 5.61 25.92
C SER A 61 14.95 6.72 25.29
N PRO A 62 15.68 7.52 26.09
CA PRO A 62 16.62 8.50 25.55
C PRO A 62 17.64 7.87 24.58
N GLU A 63 18.06 6.64 24.84
CA GLU A 63 19.00 5.89 23.99
C GLU A 63 18.40 5.57 22.62
N GLN A 64 17.11 5.23 22.56
CA GLN A 64 16.39 5.02 21.30
C GLN A 64 16.35 6.30 20.47
N ILE A 65 16.05 7.44 21.10
CA ILE A 65 16.04 8.74 20.42
C ILE A 65 17.45 9.14 19.99
N ASP A 66 18.46 8.92 20.84
CA ASP A 66 19.86 9.22 20.57
C ASP A 66 20.43 8.42 19.39
N ASP A 67 20.12 7.12 19.30
CA ASP A 67 20.51 6.24 18.18
C ASP A 67 19.89 6.71 16.86
N ASP A 68 18.59 7.02 16.86
CA ASP A 68 17.90 7.53 15.68
C ASP A 68 18.49 8.88 15.24
N LEU A 69 18.72 9.83 16.16
CA LEU A 69 19.32 11.13 15.85
C LEU A 69 20.79 11.03 15.40
N ALA A 70 21.56 10.07 15.95
CA ALA A 70 22.93 9.80 15.49
C ALA A 70 22.98 9.30 14.05
N ARG A 71 21.95 8.56 13.60
CA ARG A 71 21.80 8.13 12.20
C ARG A 71 21.35 9.29 11.33
N LEU A 72 20.31 10.01 11.75
CA LEU A 72 19.76 11.13 11.00
C LEU A 72 20.75 12.28 10.83
N SER A 73 21.65 12.51 11.78
CA SER A 73 22.69 13.54 11.66
C SER A 73 23.65 13.32 10.48
N LYS A 74 23.73 12.11 9.95
CA LYS A 74 24.51 11.80 8.74
C LYS A 74 23.76 12.15 7.45
N ILE A 75 22.45 12.33 7.52
CA ILE A 75 21.53 12.40 6.38
C ILE A 75 20.86 13.78 6.26
N THR A 76 20.48 14.39 7.38
CA THR A 76 19.74 15.66 7.45
C THR A 76 20.43 16.66 8.36
N GLN A 77 20.13 17.94 8.18
CA GLN A 77 20.54 19.02 9.09
C GLN A 77 19.51 19.28 10.20
N CYS A 78 18.29 18.78 10.02
CA CYS A 78 17.15 19.13 10.85
C CYS A 78 16.13 18.00 10.94
N VAL A 79 15.49 17.91 12.10
CA VAL A 79 14.34 17.03 12.33
C VAL A 79 13.12 17.85 12.72
N ARG A 80 11.94 17.45 12.24
CA ARG A 80 10.65 17.97 12.70
C ARG A 80 9.97 16.96 13.61
N THR A 81 9.54 17.39 14.80
CA THR A 81 8.70 16.58 15.70
C THR A 81 7.25 17.03 15.64
N TYR A 82 6.33 16.18 16.12
CA TYR A 82 4.88 16.44 16.10
C TYR A 82 4.29 16.83 17.46
N SER A 83 4.94 16.42 18.54
CA SER A 83 4.55 16.68 19.92
C SER A 83 5.76 17.18 20.71
N SER A 84 5.51 17.94 21.77
CA SER A 84 6.54 18.47 22.65
C SER A 84 6.87 17.56 23.83
N ILE A 85 5.91 16.74 24.26
CA ILE A 85 6.04 15.94 25.50
C ILE A 85 5.72 14.47 25.33
N GLN A 86 5.02 14.07 24.26
CA GLN A 86 4.52 12.70 24.11
C GLN A 86 5.69 11.70 24.15
N ALA A 87 5.53 10.68 24.98
CA ALA A 87 6.39 9.49 25.00
C ALA A 87 7.90 9.80 25.14
N GLY A 88 8.30 10.93 25.74
CA GLY A 88 9.72 11.27 25.95
C GLY A 88 10.33 12.22 24.90
N LEU A 89 9.53 12.76 23.98
CA LEU A 89 10.01 13.72 22.97
C LEU A 89 10.62 15.02 23.55
N ALA A 90 10.38 15.31 24.83
CA ALA A 90 11.01 16.44 25.52
C ALA A 90 12.55 16.39 25.51
N ALA A 91 13.15 15.20 25.35
CA ALA A 91 14.61 15.03 25.26
C ALA A 91 15.20 15.36 23.87
N VAL A 92 14.37 15.49 22.82
CA VAL A 92 14.82 15.63 21.43
C VAL A 92 15.72 16.85 21.22
N PRO A 93 15.42 18.07 21.72
CA PRO A 93 16.29 19.23 21.49
C PRO A 93 17.71 19.04 22.04
N GLU A 94 17.85 18.48 23.24
CA GLU A 94 19.17 18.25 23.85
C GLU A 94 19.98 17.19 23.10
N LEU A 95 19.33 16.09 22.71
CA LEU A 95 19.97 15.04 21.93
C LEU A 95 20.29 15.49 20.50
N ALA A 96 19.44 16.31 19.88
CA ALA A 96 19.72 16.90 18.58
C ALA A 96 20.97 17.78 18.61
N ARG A 97 21.13 18.60 19.67
CA ARG A 97 22.33 19.42 19.89
C ARG A 97 23.60 18.56 19.93
N LYS A 98 23.57 17.44 20.65
CA LYS A 98 24.70 16.50 20.75
C LYS A 98 25.18 16.02 19.38
N HIS A 99 24.27 15.84 18.42
CA HIS A 99 24.57 15.37 17.06
C HIS A 99 24.69 16.49 16.01
N GLY A 100 24.64 17.76 16.43
CA GLY A 100 24.71 18.91 15.52
C GLY A 100 23.46 19.07 14.62
N LEU A 101 22.32 18.52 15.05
CA LEU A 101 21.03 18.68 14.40
C LEU A 101 20.28 19.88 14.96
N THR A 102 19.41 20.45 14.14
CA THR A 102 18.40 21.43 14.56
C THR A 102 17.00 20.83 14.61
N VAL A 103 16.07 21.51 15.27
CA VAL A 103 14.71 20.99 15.50
C VAL A 103 13.65 22.01 15.07
N LEU A 104 12.68 21.54 14.28
CA LEU A 104 11.36 22.17 14.14
C LEU A 104 10.45 21.54 15.21
N GLN A 105 10.19 22.27 16.29
CA GLN A 105 9.52 21.75 17.47
C GLN A 105 8.01 21.76 17.27
N GLY A 106 7.40 20.59 17.14
CA GLY A 106 5.94 20.46 17.11
C GLY A 106 5.33 20.58 18.51
N ILE A 107 4.12 21.13 18.55
CA ILE A 107 3.20 21.12 19.68
C ILE A 107 1.92 20.46 19.17
N TRP A 108 1.55 19.31 19.74
CA TRP A 108 0.35 18.62 19.30
C TRP A 108 -0.89 19.29 19.90
N ILE A 109 -1.79 19.78 19.04
CA ILE A 109 -3.06 20.38 19.44
C ILE A 109 -4.19 19.46 18.96
N ALA A 110 -5.08 19.11 19.87
CA ALA A 110 -6.25 18.26 19.65
C ALA A 110 -7.52 18.89 20.23
N ALA A 111 -8.62 18.15 20.30
CA ALA A 111 -9.85 18.61 20.95
C ALA A 111 -9.73 18.72 22.50
N ASP A 112 -8.77 18.03 23.11
CA ASP A 112 -8.60 17.97 24.57
C ASP A 112 -7.83 19.19 25.11
N PRO A 113 -8.47 20.09 25.87
CA PRO A 113 -7.81 21.30 26.38
C PRO A 113 -6.73 21.01 27.43
N VAL A 114 -6.86 19.93 28.20
CA VAL A 114 -5.87 19.56 29.24
C VAL A 114 -4.59 19.08 28.57
N ARG A 115 -4.72 18.20 27.56
CA ARG A 115 -3.57 17.75 26.77
C ARG A 115 -2.92 18.90 26.01
N ASN A 116 -3.72 19.79 25.40
CA ASN A 116 -3.21 20.97 24.72
C ASN A 116 -2.39 21.87 25.65
N ARG A 117 -2.84 22.09 26.89
CA ARG A 117 -2.11 22.89 27.87
C ARG A 117 -0.73 22.30 28.16
N ALA A 118 -0.66 21.00 28.39
CA ALA A 118 0.61 20.30 28.66
C ALA A 118 1.56 20.37 27.45
N GLU A 119 1.05 20.16 26.24
CA GLU A 119 1.82 20.27 25.00
C GLU A 119 2.35 21.71 24.77
N ILE A 120 1.53 22.73 25.01
CA ILE A 120 1.93 24.13 24.90
C ILE A 120 3.03 24.47 25.90
N GLU A 121 2.90 24.04 27.16
CA GLU A 121 3.92 24.26 28.19
C GLU A 121 5.24 23.58 27.85
N GLY A 122 5.18 22.32 27.39
CA GLY A 122 6.36 21.59 26.94
C GLY A 122 7.06 22.26 25.77
N GLY A 123 6.31 22.75 24.78
CA GLY A 123 6.88 23.44 23.62
C GLY A 123 7.51 24.78 23.97
N ILE A 124 6.88 25.56 24.86
CA ILE A 124 7.47 26.80 25.39
C ILE A 124 8.76 26.50 26.14
N LYS A 125 8.76 25.48 27.02
CA LYS A 125 9.95 25.06 27.77
C LYS A 125 11.08 24.67 26.83
N ALA A 126 10.81 23.80 25.85
CA ALA A 126 11.78 23.35 24.86
C ALA A 126 12.44 24.53 24.12
N ALA A 127 11.64 25.49 23.64
CA ALA A 127 12.15 26.68 22.93
C ALA A 127 12.97 27.63 23.82
N ARG A 128 12.60 27.78 25.11
CA ARG A 128 13.34 28.63 26.06
C ARG A 128 14.67 28.04 26.50
N GLU A 129 14.70 26.73 26.72
CA GLU A 129 15.91 26.03 27.19
C GLU A 129 16.87 25.70 26.05
N ASN A 130 16.38 25.64 24.81
CA ASN A 130 17.17 25.20 23.65
C ASN A 130 17.10 26.17 22.44
N PRO A 131 17.24 27.50 22.61
CA PRO A 131 17.07 28.47 21.52
C PRO A 131 18.17 28.41 20.45
N ASP A 132 19.28 27.73 20.72
CA ASP A 132 20.37 27.49 19.78
C ASP A 132 20.01 26.44 18.72
N VAL A 133 19.24 25.41 19.10
CA VAL A 133 18.87 24.26 18.24
C VAL A 133 17.42 24.26 17.79
N VAL A 134 16.48 24.80 18.58
CA VAL A 134 15.08 24.95 18.17
C VAL A 134 14.98 26.12 17.18
N LYS A 135 14.76 25.81 15.90
CA LYS A 135 14.74 26.81 14.81
C LYS A 135 13.35 27.37 14.51
N ALA A 136 12.30 26.67 14.92
CA ALA A 136 10.93 27.16 14.91
C ALA A 136 10.05 26.32 15.83
N VAL A 137 8.91 26.89 16.25
CA VAL A 137 7.84 26.17 16.95
C VAL A 137 6.61 26.09 16.05
N ILE A 138 6.08 24.88 15.86
CA ILE A 138 4.89 24.60 15.05
C ILE A 138 3.73 24.28 16.00
N VAL A 139 2.76 25.19 16.14
CA VAL A 139 1.66 25.09 17.10
C VAL A 139 0.45 24.42 16.48
N GLY A 140 0.44 23.09 16.47
CA GLY A 140 -0.60 22.28 15.84
C GLY A 140 -0.20 21.76 14.46
N ASN A 141 -0.79 20.62 14.11
CA ASN A 141 -0.59 19.92 12.85
C ASN A 141 -1.98 19.52 12.33
N GLU A 142 -2.43 20.06 11.21
CA GLU A 142 -3.70 19.68 10.56
C GLU A 142 -4.92 19.77 11.48
N VAL A 143 -4.93 20.72 12.41
CA VAL A 143 -5.98 20.87 13.41
C VAL A 143 -7.30 21.30 12.76
N LEU A 144 -7.23 22.13 11.72
CA LEU A 144 -8.41 22.53 10.94
C LEU A 144 -8.90 21.38 10.06
N LEU A 145 -7.98 20.65 9.41
CA LEU A 145 -8.33 19.43 8.65
C LEU A 145 -9.04 18.40 9.52
N ARG A 146 -8.54 18.16 10.74
CA ARG A 146 -9.15 17.24 11.71
C ARG A 146 -10.42 17.79 12.37
N GLY A 147 -10.73 19.07 12.18
CA GLY A 147 -11.91 19.72 12.76
C GLY A 147 -11.89 19.80 14.29
N GLU A 148 -10.71 19.84 14.90
CA GLU A 148 -10.55 19.72 16.36
C GLU A 148 -10.56 21.07 17.10
N GLN A 149 -10.20 22.16 16.42
CA GLN A 149 -10.19 23.53 16.97
C GLN A 149 -10.56 24.54 15.88
N SER A 150 -11.04 25.72 16.28
CA SER A 150 -11.30 26.82 15.34
C SER A 150 -10.01 27.59 15.01
N ALA A 151 -9.99 28.31 13.88
CA ALA A 151 -8.88 29.20 13.53
C ALA A 151 -8.62 30.27 14.61
N ASN A 152 -9.66 30.74 15.30
CA ASN A 152 -9.54 31.71 16.39
C ASN A 152 -8.84 31.12 17.62
N ASP A 153 -9.15 29.88 17.98
CA ASP A 153 -8.51 29.19 19.10
C ASP A 153 -7.02 28.96 18.81
N ILE A 154 -6.71 28.53 17.58
CA ILE A 154 -5.33 28.35 17.10
C ILE A 154 -4.57 29.68 17.14
N ALA A 155 -5.16 30.78 16.66
CA ALA A 155 -4.58 32.12 16.77
C ALA A 155 -4.29 32.52 18.22
N GLY A 156 -5.17 32.15 19.16
CA GLY A 156 -4.97 32.32 20.59
C GLY A 156 -3.74 31.56 21.12
N PHE A 157 -3.61 30.28 20.78
CA PHE A 157 -2.45 29.47 21.16
C PHE A 157 -1.14 30.01 20.57
N LEU A 158 -1.15 30.40 19.29
CA LEU A 158 0.00 31.02 18.61
C LEU A 158 0.47 32.28 19.32
N LYS A 159 -0.46 33.17 19.66
CA LYS A 159 -0.16 34.42 20.38
C LYS A 159 0.42 34.13 21.77
N GLU A 160 -0.12 33.15 22.49
CA GLU A 160 0.39 32.75 23.80
C GLU A 160 1.82 32.23 23.72
N VAL A 161 2.09 31.28 22.81
CA VAL A 161 3.42 30.69 22.61
C VAL A 161 4.42 31.78 22.25
N LYS A 162 4.09 32.62 21.26
CA LYS A 162 4.96 33.70 20.78
C LYS A 162 5.30 34.73 21.87
N ALA A 163 4.39 34.99 22.80
CA ALA A 163 4.63 35.89 23.93
C ALA A 163 5.56 35.31 25.02
N LYS A 164 5.76 33.97 25.04
CA LYS A 164 6.47 33.27 26.13
C LYS A 164 7.80 32.65 25.71
N ILE A 165 8.12 32.60 24.42
CA ILE A 165 9.38 32.04 23.90
C ILE A 165 10.37 33.16 23.48
N PRO A 166 11.66 32.84 23.28
CA PRO A 166 12.63 33.83 22.83
C PRO A 166 12.26 34.44 21.47
N PRO A 167 12.37 35.76 21.28
CA PRO A 167 11.86 36.46 20.09
C PRO A 167 12.55 36.05 18.77
N GLN A 168 13.73 35.45 18.85
CA GLN A 168 14.44 34.92 17.68
C GLN A 168 13.95 33.55 17.20
N VAL A 169 13.10 32.85 17.98
CA VAL A 169 12.52 31.56 17.59
C VAL A 169 11.15 31.82 16.94
N PRO A 170 11.01 31.68 15.62
CA PRO A 170 9.75 31.97 14.93
C PRO A 170 8.69 30.89 15.23
N VAL A 171 7.43 31.32 15.22
CA VAL A 171 6.24 30.49 15.47
C VAL A 171 5.41 30.37 14.20
N THR A 172 4.93 29.16 13.93
CA THR A 172 4.06 28.87 12.79
C THR A 172 2.94 27.89 13.18
N TYR A 173 2.03 27.67 12.25
CA TYR A 173 1.01 26.64 12.25
C TYR A 173 1.20 25.77 11.00
N ALA A 174 0.85 24.48 11.03
CA ALA A 174 0.99 23.60 9.88
C ALA A 174 -0.34 22.91 9.53
N ASP A 175 -0.74 23.00 8.26
CA ASP A 175 -1.97 22.39 7.73
C ASP A 175 -1.88 22.22 6.22
N VAL A 176 -2.85 21.51 5.61
CA VAL A 176 -2.99 21.40 4.16
C VAL A 176 -3.31 22.78 3.56
N TRP A 177 -2.79 23.04 2.37
CA TRP A 177 -2.81 24.36 1.74
C TRP A 177 -4.23 24.94 1.55
N GLU A 178 -5.26 24.10 1.31
CA GLU A 178 -6.65 24.53 1.16
C GLU A 178 -7.23 25.07 2.48
N PHE A 179 -6.82 24.52 3.63
CA PHE A 179 -7.27 25.01 4.94
C PHE A 179 -6.66 26.35 5.29
N TRP A 180 -5.42 26.59 4.86
CA TRP A 180 -4.81 27.91 4.87
C TRP A 180 -5.60 28.89 3.98
N GLU A 181 -5.94 28.49 2.75
CA GLU A 181 -6.69 29.35 1.83
C GLU A 181 -8.07 29.74 2.37
N ARG A 182 -8.76 28.83 3.05
CA ARG A 182 -10.06 29.09 3.69
C ARG A 182 -9.96 29.98 4.93
N ASN A 183 -8.80 30.05 5.57
CA ASN A 183 -8.58 30.73 6.85
C ASN A 183 -7.42 31.74 6.79
N ARG A 184 -7.37 32.55 5.72
CA ARG A 184 -6.21 33.41 5.39
C ARG A 184 -5.78 34.36 6.52
N SER A 185 -6.72 34.84 7.33
CA SER A 185 -6.43 35.74 8.46
C SER A 185 -5.56 35.09 9.54
N LEU A 186 -5.46 33.76 9.59
CA LEU A 186 -4.56 33.07 10.51
C LEU A 186 -3.09 33.40 10.24
N ALA A 187 -2.75 33.82 9.00
CA ALA A 187 -1.41 34.23 8.61
C ALA A 187 -0.89 35.44 9.41
N ASP A 188 -1.78 36.26 9.98
CA ASP A 188 -1.42 37.39 10.84
C ASP A 188 -0.87 36.94 12.20
N SER A 189 -1.18 35.71 12.61
CA SER A 189 -0.79 35.13 13.90
C SER A 189 0.53 34.35 13.86
N VAL A 190 1.13 34.17 12.68
CA VAL A 190 2.35 33.39 12.47
C VAL A 190 3.49 34.24 11.89
N ASP A 191 4.73 33.84 12.17
CA ASP A 191 5.92 34.46 11.58
C ASP A 191 6.13 34.05 10.12
N PHE A 192 5.80 32.80 9.80
CA PHE A 192 5.83 32.22 8.45
C PHE A 192 4.73 31.17 8.32
N VAL A 193 4.35 30.82 7.10
CA VAL A 193 3.29 29.83 6.82
C VAL A 193 3.91 28.45 6.64
N THR A 194 3.31 27.39 7.18
CA THR A 194 3.72 26.01 6.93
C THR A 194 2.59 25.25 6.25
N VAL A 195 2.80 24.80 5.01
CA VAL A 195 1.79 24.07 4.22
C VAL A 195 2.17 22.61 4.02
N HIS A 196 1.20 21.72 4.07
CA HIS A 196 1.34 20.33 3.68
C HIS A 196 0.84 20.15 2.25
N ILE A 197 1.64 19.47 1.42
CA ILE A 197 1.34 19.19 0.01
C ILE A 197 1.70 17.73 -0.24
N LEU A 198 0.68 16.87 -0.25
CA LEU A 198 0.81 15.42 -0.36
C LEU A 198 -0.03 14.94 -1.55
N PRO A 199 0.50 15.00 -2.80
CA PRO A 199 -0.30 14.76 -3.99
C PRO A 199 -0.96 13.38 -4.04
N PHE A 200 -0.39 12.38 -3.36
CA PHE A 200 -1.02 11.07 -3.19
C PHE A 200 -2.30 11.12 -2.34
N TRP A 201 -2.36 11.98 -1.32
CA TRP A 201 -3.46 12.06 -0.35
C TRP A 201 -4.56 13.06 -0.72
N GLU A 202 -4.32 13.92 -1.70
CA GLU A 202 -5.31 14.86 -2.20
C GLU A 202 -6.61 14.14 -2.64
N ASP A 203 -7.70 14.90 -2.65
CA ASP A 203 -9.02 14.40 -3.07
C ASP A 203 -8.97 13.92 -4.53
N MET A 204 -8.14 14.58 -5.36
CA MET A 204 -7.77 14.17 -6.71
C MET A 204 -6.27 13.80 -6.74
N PRO A 205 -5.91 12.52 -6.55
CA PRO A 205 -4.52 12.10 -6.46
C PRO A 205 -3.75 12.34 -7.75
N VAL A 206 -2.54 12.88 -7.62
CA VAL A 206 -1.67 13.18 -8.77
C VAL A 206 -0.67 12.03 -8.98
N PRO A 207 -0.46 11.55 -10.21
CA PRO A 207 0.58 10.56 -10.54
C PRO A 207 1.99 10.98 -10.10
N ALA A 208 2.88 10.01 -9.88
CA ALA A 208 4.24 10.27 -9.42
C ALA A 208 5.01 11.20 -10.40
N GLU A 209 4.85 10.98 -11.70
CA GLU A 209 5.50 11.75 -12.78
C GLU A 209 5.10 13.22 -12.83
N ASP A 210 3.91 13.58 -12.33
CA ASP A 210 3.40 14.96 -12.31
C ASP A 210 3.49 15.60 -10.90
N SER A 211 3.77 14.79 -9.88
CA SER A 211 3.63 15.17 -8.46
C SER A 211 4.49 16.37 -8.05
N VAL A 212 5.73 16.48 -8.55
CA VAL A 212 6.65 17.58 -8.21
C VAL A 212 6.31 18.86 -8.96
N ALA A 213 5.83 18.75 -10.20
CA ALA A 213 5.35 19.91 -10.95
C ALA A 213 4.11 20.52 -10.27
N HIS A 214 3.14 19.67 -9.91
CA HIS A 214 1.95 20.05 -9.15
C HIS A 214 2.29 20.71 -7.81
N LEU A 215 3.24 20.14 -7.07
CA LEU A 215 3.73 20.74 -5.82
C LEU A 215 4.33 22.13 -6.04
N GLY A 216 5.08 22.33 -7.12
CA GLY A 216 5.63 23.63 -7.50
C GLY A 216 4.53 24.66 -7.76
N GLU A 217 3.48 24.27 -8.50
CA GLU A 217 2.33 25.12 -8.79
C GLU A 217 1.58 25.53 -7.52
N ILE A 218 1.27 24.57 -6.63
CA ILE A 218 0.65 24.86 -5.33
C ILE A 218 1.56 25.79 -4.51
N ARG A 219 2.87 25.55 -4.50
CA ARG A 219 3.79 26.37 -3.70
C ARG A 219 3.83 27.82 -4.20
N GLU A 220 3.81 28.06 -5.50
CA GLU A 220 3.72 29.42 -6.05
C GLU A 220 2.36 30.05 -5.72
N HIS A 221 1.26 29.30 -5.88
CA HIS A 221 -0.08 29.77 -5.55
C HIS A 221 -0.23 30.21 -4.08
N VAL A 222 0.26 29.40 -3.13
CA VAL A 222 0.30 29.76 -1.70
C VAL A 222 1.16 31.01 -1.48
N GLY A 223 2.26 31.16 -2.23
CA GLY A 223 3.11 32.35 -2.23
C GLY A 223 2.38 33.63 -2.64
N GLU A 224 1.50 33.53 -3.64
CA GLU A 224 0.65 34.64 -4.10
C GLU A 224 -0.41 35.02 -3.06
N ILE A 225 -1.05 34.02 -2.43
CA ILE A 225 -2.07 34.24 -1.40
C ILE A 225 -1.47 34.93 -0.16
N PHE A 226 -0.29 34.49 0.26
CA PHE A 226 0.39 34.97 1.47
C PHE A 226 1.61 35.83 1.13
N ALA A 227 1.44 36.77 0.20
CA ALA A 227 2.49 37.66 -0.25
C ALA A 227 3.26 38.32 0.92
N GLY A 228 4.59 38.18 0.92
CA GLY A 228 5.47 38.72 1.95
C GLY A 228 5.68 37.83 3.18
N LYS A 229 5.01 36.67 3.26
CA LYS A 229 5.32 35.63 4.25
C LYS A 229 6.27 34.60 3.65
N ASP A 230 7.27 34.20 4.42
CA ASP A 230 8.01 32.97 4.13
C ASP A 230 7.08 31.77 4.22
N ILE A 231 7.32 30.75 3.39
CA ILE A 231 6.56 29.51 3.41
C ILE A 231 7.51 28.32 3.53
N LEU A 232 7.24 27.46 4.50
CA LEU A 232 7.79 26.13 4.66
C LEU A 232 6.84 25.10 4.06
N ILE A 233 7.35 24.25 3.17
CA ILE A 233 6.65 23.00 2.83
C ILE A 233 6.88 22.05 4.01
N GLY A 234 5.87 21.94 4.87
CA GLY A 234 5.93 21.24 6.13
C GLY A 234 5.87 19.73 5.96
N GLU A 235 5.08 19.24 5.01
CA GLU A 235 5.02 17.81 4.69
C GLU A 235 4.84 17.63 3.20
N THR A 236 5.70 16.79 2.64
CA THR A 236 5.58 16.27 1.29
C THR A 236 6.48 15.05 1.16
N GLY A 237 6.11 14.11 0.30
CA GLY A 237 6.78 12.84 0.13
C GLY A 237 5.99 11.92 -0.78
N TRP A 238 6.42 10.66 -0.85
CA TRP A 238 5.74 9.65 -1.64
C TRP A 238 5.87 8.28 -0.98
N PRO A 239 4.82 7.46 -0.93
CA PRO A 239 4.89 6.13 -0.34
C PRO A 239 5.53 5.11 -1.28
N SER A 240 6.29 4.16 -0.72
CA SER A 240 6.95 3.11 -1.51
C SER A 240 6.10 1.86 -1.75
N GLU A 241 4.99 1.68 -1.05
CA GLU A 241 4.19 0.45 -1.10
C GLU A 241 2.73 0.71 -0.73
N GLY A 242 1.83 -0.11 -1.28
CA GLY A 242 0.40 -0.12 -1.00
C GLY A 242 -0.46 0.05 -2.24
N ARG A 243 -1.76 0.24 -2.04
CA ARG A 243 -2.71 0.43 -3.14
C ARG A 243 -2.45 1.70 -3.97
N MET A 244 -2.63 1.56 -5.27
CA MET A 244 -2.73 2.68 -6.21
C MET A 244 -4.03 3.45 -5.95
N ARG A 245 -3.99 4.78 -5.97
CA ARG A 245 -5.18 5.64 -5.99
C ARG A 245 -5.22 6.35 -7.33
N GLU A 246 -6.21 6.04 -8.15
CA GLU A 246 -6.29 6.60 -9.51
C GLU A 246 -4.96 6.41 -10.27
N GLY A 247 -4.32 7.49 -10.75
CA GLY A 247 -3.00 7.43 -11.38
C GLY A 247 -1.81 7.40 -10.41
N ALA A 248 -2.02 7.61 -9.11
CA ALA A 248 -0.97 7.68 -8.10
C ALA A 248 -0.58 6.29 -7.59
N LEU A 249 0.51 5.74 -8.13
CA LEU A 249 1.06 4.42 -7.77
C LEU A 249 2.19 4.52 -6.73
N PRO A 250 2.02 3.97 -5.52
CA PRO A 250 3.11 3.73 -4.59
C PRO A 250 4.08 2.67 -5.14
N SER A 251 5.37 2.99 -5.21
CA SER A 251 6.43 2.03 -5.54
C SER A 251 7.79 2.54 -5.04
N PRO A 252 8.79 1.66 -4.82
CA PRO A 252 10.14 2.07 -4.46
C PRO A 252 10.76 3.05 -5.46
N SER A 253 10.59 2.79 -6.76
CA SER A 253 11.10 3.68 -7.81
C SER A 253 10.40 5.05 -7.82
N ASN A 254 9.07 5.09 -7.70
CA ASN A 254 8.33 6.35 -7.64
C ASN A 254 8.70 7.15 -6.39
N GLN A 255 8.87 6.50 -5.24
CA GLN A 255 9.34 7.19 -4.04
C GLN A 255 10.72 7.84 -4.23
N ALA A 256 11.66 7.09 -4.78
CA ALA A 256 13.00 7.61 -5.07
C ALA A 256 12.95 8.79 -6.05
N ASN A 257 12.20 8.65 -7.15
CA ASN A 257 12.08 9.68 -8.17
C ASN A 257 11.47 10.98 -7.61
N VAL A 258 10.32 10.89 -6.94
CA VAL A 258 9.61 12.05 -6.39
C VAL A 258 10.47 12.76 -5.35
N ILE A 259 11.13 12.05 -4.44
CA ILE A 259 11.97 12.68 -3.42
C ILE A 259 13.17 13.37 -4.07
N GLN A 260 13.81 12.76 -5.07
CA GLN A 260 14.94 13.40 -5.77
C GLN A 260 14.51 14.64 -6.56
N GLU A 261 13.42 14.57 -7.32
CA GLU A 261 12.92 15.73 -8.06
C GLU A 261 12.47 16.86 -7.14
N LEU A 262 11.84 16.53 -6.02
CA LEU A 262 11.46 17.48 -4.99
C LEU A 262 12.67 18.21 -4.40
N LEU A 263 13.76 17.49 -4.11
CA LEU A 263 15.00 18.08 -3.61
C LEU A 263 15.66 18.98 -4.66
N ALA A 264 15.62 18.58 -5.93
CA ALA A 264 16.11 19.40 -7.03
C ALA A 264 15.32 20.71 -7.16
N LEU A 265 13.99 20.63 -7.11
CA LEU A 265 13.10 21.78 -7.17
C LEU A 265 13.33 22.72 -5.98
N ALA A 266 13.36 22.17 -4.76
CA ALA A 266 13.58 22.95 -3.54
C ALA A 266 14.92 23.69 -3.57
N LYS A 267 15.98 23.06 -4.08
CA LYS A 267 17.29 23.70 -4.28
C LYS A 267 17.24 24.80 -5.34
N ALA A 268 16.64 24.53 -6.50
CA ALA A 268 16.57 25.48 -7.61
C ALA A 268 15.76 26.74 -7.26
N LYS A 269 14.70 26.58 -6.46
CA LYS A 269 13.79 27.65 -6.05
C LYS A 269 14.07 28.21 -4.65
N ASN A 270 15.07 27.66 -3.95
CA ASN A 270 15.39 27.98 -2.56
C ASN A 270 14.18 27.84 -1.61
N TYR A 271 13.38 26.78 -1.79
CA TYR A 271 12.25 26.50 -0.92
C TYR A 271 12.70 25.88 0.40
N ARG A 272 12.07 26.30 1.50
CA ARG A 272 12.18 25.63 2.80
C ARG A 272 11.36 24.34 2.74
N LEU A 273 12.00 23.21 3.00
CA LEU A 273 11.43 21.89 2.80
C LEU A 273 11.61 20.98 4.02
N ASN A 274 10.53 20.30 4.43
CA ASN A 274 10.55 19.18 5.33
C ASN A 274 9.91 17.95 4.66
N VAL A 275 10.68 16.87 4.50
CA VAL A 275 10.24 15.64 3.83
C VAL A 275 9.56 14.70 4.84
N ILE A 276 8.38 14.19 4.49
CA ILE A 276 7.68 13.13 5.25
C ILE A 276 8.00 11.77 4.61
N GLU A 277 8.62 10.83 5.32
CA GLU A 277 9.27 10.97 6.63
C GLU A 277 10.59 10.20 6.69
N ALA A 278 11.31 10.33 7.80
CA ALA A 278 12.57 9.63 8.01
C ALA A 278 12.42 8.11 7.93
N PHE A 279 11.58 7.53 8.79
CA PHE A 279 11.44 6.08 8.96
C PHE A 279 10.03 5.62 8.60
N ASP A 280 9.92 4.44 7.99
CA ASP A 280 8.62 3.78 7.82
C ASP A 280 7.93 3.61 9.19
N GLN A 281 6.62 3.85 9.24
CA GLN A 281 5.81 3.86 10.47
C GLN A 281 4.69 2.81 10.40
N PRO A 282 4.97 1.52 10.68
CA PRO A 282 3.99 0.44 10.50
C PRO A 282 2.66 0.65 11.24
N TRP A 283 2.63 1.41 12.34
CA TRP A 283 1.42 1.70 13.10
C TRP A 283 0.41 2.57 12.33
N LYS A 284 0.84 3.41 11.39
CA LYS A 284 -0.04 4.26 10.57
C LYS A 284 -0.98 3.44 9.68
N ARG A 285 -0.60 2.18 9.40
CA ARG A 285 -1.41 1.28 8.60
C ARG A 285 -2.82 1.05 9.15
N VAL A 286 -3.01 1.23 10.46
CA VAL A 286 -4.33 1.13 11.10
C VAL A 286 -5.29 2.23 10.62
N LEU A 287 -4.78 3.42 10.30
CA LEU A 287 -5.59 4.57 9.86
C LEU A 287 -5.58 4.75 8.33
N GLU A 288 -4.47 4.42 7.69
CA GLU A 288 -4.18 4.81 6.30
C GLU A 288 -4.03 3.61 5.35
N GLY A 289 -4.29 2.39 5.84
CA GLY A 289 -4.04 1.16 5.09
C GLY A 289 -2.55 0.92 4.84
N THR A 290 -2.21 0.01 3.93
CA THR A 290 -0.82 -0.38 3.66
C THR A 290 0.10 0.84 3.43
N VAL A 291 -0.39 1.82 2.66
CA VAL A 291 0.36 3.04 2.30
C VAL A 291 0.89 3.81 3.51
N GLY A 292 0.10 3.97 4.57
CA GLY A 292 0.52 4.74 5.75
C GLY A 292 1.80 4.22 6.39
N GLY A 293 2.08 2.92 6.26
CA GLY A 293 3.29 2.32 6.80
C GLY A 293 4.58 2.64 6.05
N HIS A 294 4.50 3.22 4.84
CA HIS A 294 5.57 3.15 3.85
C HIS A 294 6.02 4.52 3.29
N TRP A 295 5.84 5.60 4.05
CA TRP A 295 6.29 6.96 3.71
C TRP A 295 7.77 7.22 4.00
N GLY A 296 8.40 6.37 4.82
CA GLY A 296 9.81 6.49 5.15
C GLY A 296 10.69 6.21 3.94
N PHE A 297 11.77 6.97 3.82
CA PHE A 297 12.89 6.58 2.94
C PHE A 297 13.89 5.65 3.64
N LEU A 298 13.81 5.53 4.98
CA LEU A 298 14.47 4.51 5.78
C LEU A 298 13.47 3.43 6.22
N ASP A 299 13.89 2.17 6.17
CA ASP A 299 13.06 1.04 6.60
C ASP A 299 12.84 1.02 8.14
N ALA A 300 11.66 0.59 8.56
CA ALA A 300 11.24 0.63 9.97
C ALA A 300 12.08 -0.26 10.88
N TYR A 301 12.58 -1.39 10.35
CA TYR A 301 13.25 -2.44 11.10
C TYR A 301 14.78 -2.29 11.06
N THR A 302 15.33 -2.15 9.86
CA THR A 302 16.78 -2.05 9.62
C THR A 302 17.31 -0.63 9.81
N ARG A 303 16.45 0.40 9.68
CA ARG A 303 16.82 1.82 9.73
C ARG A 303 17.82 2.21 8.63
N GLU A 304 17.90 1.41 7.57
CA GLU A 304 18.70 1.64 6.38
C GLU A 304 17.84 2.23 5.26
N PHE A 305 18.47 2.87 4.27
CA PHE A 305 17.75 3.40 3.11
C PHE A 305 17.09 2.30 2.28
N LYS A 306 15.89 2.60 1.77
CA LYS A 306 15.14 1.71 0.87
C LYS A 306 15.64 1.74 -0.57
N PHE A 307 16.42 2.76 -0.92
CA PHE A 307 17.06 2.93 -2.23
C PHE A 307 18.42 3.61 -2.08
N THR A 308 19.26 3.55 -3.11
CA THR A 308 20.51 4.32 -3.17
C THR A 308 20.30 5.56 -4.02
N TRP A 309 20.72 6.72 -3.50
CA TRP A 309 20.57 8.01 -4.19
C TRP A 309 21.30 8.00 -5.54
N GLY A 310 20.60 8.42 -6.61
CA GLY A 310 21.10 8.50 -7.97
C GLY A 310 21.27 7.16 -8.69
N GLU A 311 20.98 6.03 -8.02
CA GLU A 311 21.10 4.70 -8.62
C GLU A 311 19.72 4.17 -9.06
N PRO A 312 19.64 3.37 -10.13
CA PRO A 312 18.40 2.75 -10.56
C PRO A 312 17.72 1.92 -9.46
N VAL A 313 16.39 2.03 -9.34
CA VAL A 313 15.60 1.38 -8.29
C VAL A 313 14.65 0.37 -8.88
N SER A 314 14.69 -0.87 -8.39
CA SER A 314 13.74 -1.91 -8.77
C SER A 314 12.54 -1.92 -7.83
N ASP A 315 11.33 -1.99 -8.38
CA ASP A 315 10.10 -2.19 -7.60
C ASP A 315 9.98 -3.63 -7.07
N HIS A 316 10.80 -4.55 -7.59
CA HIS A 316 10.81 -5.95 -7.23
C HIS A 316 12.25 -6.45 -7.01
N PRO A 317 12.94 -6.01 -5.93
CA PRO A 317 14.34 -6.36 -5.68
C PRO A 317 14.57 -7.88 -5.52
N TYR A 318 13.53 -8.62 -5.14
CA TYR A 318 13.55 -10.08 -4.96
C TYR A 318 12.92 -10.87 -6.11
N TRP A 319 12.80 -10.27 -7.32
CA TRP A 319 12.13 -10.89 -8.47
C TRP A 319 12.69 -12.28 -8.83
N MET A 320 14.00 -12.51 -8.64
CA MET A 320 14.61 -13.82 -8.93
C MET A 320 14.05 -14.93 -8.03
N ALA A 321 13.86 -14.64 -6.73
CA ALA A 321 13.26 -15.59 -5.79
C ALA A 321 11.78 -15.82 -6.12
N GLN A 322 11.06 -14.76 -6.49
CA GLN A 322 9.66 -14.83 -6.91
C GLN A 322 9.50 -15.68 -8.18
N ALA A 323 10.38 -15.51 -9.17
CA ALA A 323 10.43 -16.30 -10.38
C ALA A 323 10.77 -17.77 -10.10
N ALA A 324 11.79 -18.03 -9.27
CA ALA A 324 12.22 -19.38 -8.92
C ALA A 324 11.09 -20.18 -8.24
N LEU A 325 10.41 -19.56 -7.26
CA LEU A 325 9.26 -20.17 -6.61
C LEU A 325 8.13 -20.46 -7.62
N GLY A 326 7.88 -19.51 -8.52
CA GLY A 326 6.89 -19.64 -9.58
C GLY A 326 7.15 -20.81 -10.53
N VAL A 327 8.41 -20.96 -10.97
CA VAL A 327 8.87 -22.06 -11.83
C VAL A 327 8.70 -23.41 -11.15
N VAL A 328 9.08 -23.52 -9.87
CA VAL A 328 8.91 -24.74 -9.09
C VAL A 328 7.43 -25.09 -8.98
N PHE A 329 6.58 -24.13 -8.63
CA PHE A 329 5.15 -24.38 -8.48
C PHE A 329 4.49 -24.77 -9.80
N ALA A 330 4.83 -24.10 -10.91
CA ALA A 330 4.38 -24.49 -12.24
C ALA A 330 4.75 -25.95 -12.57
N GLY A 331 5.99 -26.36 -12.31
CA GLY A 331 6.45 -27.74 -12.50
C GLY A 331 5.63 -28.77 -11.70
N VAL A 332 5.31 -28.46 -10.43
CA VAL A 332 4.46 -29.30 -9.58
C VAL A 332 3.06 -29.49 -10.19
N LEU A 333 2.47 -28.42 -10.73
CA LEU A 333 1.12 -28.49 -11.33
C LEU A 333 1.08 -29.38 -12.58
N PHE A 334 2.11 -29.31 -13.44
CA PHE A 334 2.26 -30.24 -14.56
C PHE A 334 2.40 -31.70 -14.09
N ALA A 335 3.21 -31.94 -13.05
CA ALA A 335 3.42 -33.27 -12.48
C ALA A 335 2.13 -33.85 -11.88
N LEU A 336 1.36 -33.04 -11.14
CA LEU A 336 0.08 -33.42 -10.53
C LEU A 336 -0.95 -33.80 -11.60
N ALA A 337 -1.11 -32.98 -12.65
CA ALA A 337 -2.03 -33.28 -13.76
C ALA A 337 -1.65 -34.59 -14.47
N GLY A 338 -0.36 -34.78 -14.76
CA GLY A 338 0.14 -36.00 -15.41
C GLY A 338 -0.01 -37.25 -14.54
N TRP A 339 0.26 -37.14 -13.24
CA TRP A 339 0.03 -38.22 -12.28
C TRP A 339 -1.46 -38.59 -12.17
N ALA A 340 -2.33 -37.58 -12.04
CA ALA A 340 -3.77 -37.78 -11.94
C ALA A 340 -4.35 -38.42 -13.21
N GLY A 341 -3.90 -37.99 -14.39
CA GLY A 341 -4.30 -38.57 -15.67
C GLY A 341 -3.86 -40.03 -15.84
N ARG A 342 -2.66 -40.40 -15.38
CA ARG A 342 -2.21 -41.80 -15.38
C ARG A 342 -3.05 -42.67 -14.44
N ARG A 343 -3.38 -42.18 -13.24
CA ARG A 343 -4.21 -42.92 -12.27
C ARG A 343 -5.66 -43.08 -12.70
N ALA A 344 -6.20 -42.14 -13.47
CA ALA A 344 -7.58 -42.21 -13.96
C ALA A 344 -7.82 -43.30 -15.02
N GLY A 345 -6.77 -43.94 -15.56
CA GLY A 345 -6.89 -45.15 -16.38
C GLY A 345 -7.48 -44.95 -17.79
N GLY A 346 -7.29 -43.79 -18.42
CA GLY A 346 -7.86 -43.48 -19.75
C GLY A 346 -6.83 -43.07 -20.80
N ARG A 347 -7.31 -42.53 -21.95
CA ARG A 347 -6.43 -41.99 -23.01
C ARG A 347 -5.45 -40.95 -22.43
N PRO A 348 -4.22 -40.81 -22.96
CA PRO A 348 -3.31 -39.75 -22.56
C PRO A 348 -3.96 -38.36 -22.66
N LEU A 349 -3.59 -37.45 -21.76
CA LEU A 349 -4.02 -36.05 -21.83
C LEU A 349 -3.59 -35.44 -23.18
N GLY A 350 -4.53 -34.78 -23.87
CA GLY A 350 -4.32 -34.19 -25.17
C GLY A 350 -3.92 -32.72 -25.08
N VAL A 351 -3.84 -32.07 -26.25
CA VAL A 351 -3.45 -30.65 -26.36
C VAL A 351 -4.39 -29.75 -25.56
N ARG A 352 -5.70 -30.02 -25.61
CA ARG A 352 -6.71 -29.25 -24.86
C ARG A 352 -6.45 -29.29 -23.35
N GLU A 353 -6.27 -30.48 -22.78
CA GLU A 353 -6.05 -30.62 -21.33
C GLU A 353 -4.70 -30.02 -20.90
N TRP A 354 -3.63 -30.26 -21.66
CA TRP A 354 -2.32 -29.70 -21.32
C TRP A 354 -2.24 -28.17 -21.49
N SER A 355 -3.00 -27.59 -22.42
CA SER A 355 -3.08 -26.13 -22.57
C SER A 355 -3.79 -25.48 -21.38
N ALA A 356 -4.84 -26.12 -20.84
CA ALA A 356 -5.47 -25.66 -19.62
C ALA A 356 -4.53 -25.77 -18.41
N VAL A 357 -3.77 -26.86 -18.28
CA VAL A 357 -2.73 -26.99 -17.24
C VAL A 357 -1.65 -25.93 -17.40
N ALA A 358 -1.22 -25.62 -18.63
CA ALA A 358 -0.26 -24.56 -18.90
C ALA A 358 -0.78 -23.19 -18.46
N GLY A 359 -2.04 -22.87 -18.75
CA GLY A 359 -2.69 -21.64 -18.28
C GLY A 359 -2.78 -21.56 -16.75
N ILE A 360 -3.23 -22.63 -16.09
CA ILE A 360 -3.25 -22.75 -14.62
C ILE A 360 -1.85 -22.50 -14.06
N ALA A 361 -0.85 -23.20 -14.59
CA ALA A 361 0.53 -23.15 -14.11
C ALA A 361 1.19 -21.78 -14.33
N PHE A 362 0.90 -21.11 -15.44
CA PHE A 362 1.45 -19.79 -15.73
C PHE A 362 0.98 -18.74 -14.71
N PHE A 363 -0.33 -18.57 -14.53
CA PHE A 363 -0.84 -17.56 -13.60
C PHE A 363 -0.56 -17.92 -12.13
N ALA A 364 -0.59 -19.22 -11.78
CA ALA A 364 -0.22 -19.71 -10.47
C ALA A 364 1.25 -19.44 -10.14
N GLY A 365 2.15 -19.80 -11.04
CA GLY A 365 3.58 -19.58 -10.89
C GLY A 365 3.95 -18.10 -10.94
N LEU A 366 3.33 -17.31 -11.81
CA LEU A 366 3.60 -15.89 -11.92
C LEU A 366 3.29 -15.14 -10.62
N MET A 367 2.18 -15.47 -9.95
CA MET A 367 1.67 -14.68 -8.83
C MET A 367 2.07 -15.18 -7.44
N ILE A 368 2.48 -16.45 -7.28
CA ILE A 368 2.76 -17.00 -5.94
C ILE A 368 3.87 -16.24 -5.20
N GLY A 369 4.94 -15.85 -5.91
CA GLY A 369 6.02 -15.05 -5.34
C GLY A 369 5.56 -13.64 -4.96
N ARG A 370 4.76 -13.00 -5.81
CA ARG A 370 4.17 -11.67 -5.52
C ARG A 370 3.26 -11.72 -4.30
N LEU A 371 2.40 -12.74 -4.21
CA LEU A 371 1.46 -12.93 -3.11
C LEU A 371 2.20 -13.09 -1.78
N LEU A 372 3.22 -13.95 -1.72
CA LEU A 372 3.98 -14.13 -0.47
C LEU A 372 4.70 -12.85 -0.03
N ALA A 373 5.17 -12.05 -0.98
CA ALA A 373 5.80 -10.77 -0.69
C ALA A 373 4.79 -9.71 -0.20
N SER A 374 3.54 -9.74 -0.69
CA SER A 374 2.55 -8.71 -0.35
C SER A 374 1.78 -8.99 0.95
N VAL A 375 1.62 -10.26 1.36
CA VAL A 375 0.85 -10.60 2.58
C VAL A 375 1.30 -9.85 3.83
N PRO A 376 2.59 -9.72 4.17
CA PRO A 376 3.00 -8.97 5.37
C PRO A 376 2.58 -7.49 5.35
N GLY A 377 2.59 -6.86 4.17
CA GLY A 377 2.20 -5.48 3.95
C GLY A 377 0.68 -5.26 3.88
N GLU A 378 -0.05 -6.19 3.25
CA GLU A 378 -1.50 -6.08 3.04
C GLU A 378 -2.34 -6.66 4.21
N SER A 379 -1.73 -7.46 5.09
CA SER A 379 -2.41 -8.05 6.26
C SER A 379 -2.30 -7.17 7.50
N LEU A 380 -3.44 -6.60 7.90
CA LEU A 380 -3.61 -5.80 9.11
C LEU A 380 -4.56 -6.45 10.11
N GLY A 381 -4.12 -6.53 11.37
CA GLY A 381 -4.88 -7.16 12.45
C GLY A 381 -5.20 -8.64 12.18
N VAL A 382 -5.95 -9.25 13.10
CA VAL A 382 -6.29 -10.69 13.01
C VAL A 382 -7.08 -10.99 11.73
N GLY A 383 -8.05 -10.14 11.36
CA GLY A 383 -8.86 -10.34 10.16
C GLY A 383 -8.05 -10.27 8.85
N GLY A 384 -7.12 -9.31 8.74
CA GLY A 384 -6.25 -9.19 7.57
C GLY A 384 -5.28 -10.36 7.43
N TRP A 385 -4.74 -10.87 8.55
CA TRP A 385 -3.90 -12.07 8.54
C TRP A 385 -4.67 -13.35 8.20
N ILE A 386 -5.90 -13.52 8.72
CA ILE A 386 -6.77 -14.64 8.32
C ILE A 386 -7.04 -14.58 6.81
N ARG A 387 -7.38 -13.42 6.27
CA ARG A 387 -7.61 -13.23 4.83
C ARG A 387 -6.36 -13.53 4.01
N GLY A 388 -5.21 -12.99 4.41
CA GLY A 388 -3.92 -13.21 3.72
C GLY A 388 -3.52 -14.69 3.73
N ALA A 389 -3.64 -15.36 4.87
CA ALA A 389 -3.40 -16.80 4.99
C ALA A 389 -4.38 -17.63 4.14
N ALA A 390 -5.66 -17.25 4.11
CA ALA A 390 -6.66 -17.89 3.27
C ALA A 390 -6.33 -17.73 1.78
N LEU A 391 -5.90 -16.54 1.34
CA LEU A 391 -5.47 -16.29 -0.04
C LEU A 391 -4.26 -17.14 -0.41
N VAL A 392 -3.23 -17.23 0.46
CA VAL A 392 -2.05 -18.09 0.22
C VAL A 392 -2.46 -19.56 0.13
N GLY A 393 -3.26 -20.03 1.09
CA GLY A 393 -3.74 -21.41 1.10
C GLY A 393 -4.54 -21.77 -0.15
N LEU A 394 -5.46 -20.90 -0.57
CA LEU A 394 -6.28 -21.10 -1.77
C LEU A 394 -5.47 -20.93 -3.06
N ALA A 395 -4.52 -19.99 -3.12
CA ALA A 395 -3.64 -19.80 -4.28
C ALA A 395 -2.71 -20.99 -4.52
N LEU A 396 -2.43 -21.81 -3.49
CA LEU A 396 -1.74 -23.08 -3.64
C LEU A 396 -2.70 -24.24 -3.94
N LEU A 397 -3.80 -24.32 -3.18
CA LEU A 397 -4.75 -25.44 -3.25
C LEU A 397 -5.56 -25.45 -4.55
N VAL A 398 -6.09 -24.31 -4.98
CA VAL A 398 -7.02 -24.21 -6.11
C VAL A 398 -6.33 -24.58 -7.44
N PRO A 399 -5.15 -24.03 -7.79
CA PRO A 399 -4.43 -24.47 -8.99
C PRO A 399 -4.09 -25.96 -8.96
N ALA A 400 -3.65 -26.49 -7.82
CA ALA A 400 -3.32 -27.90 -7.67
C ALA A 400 -4.56 -28.80 -7.85
N ALA A 401 -5.68 -28.45 -7.21
CA ALA A 401 -6.94 -29.17 -7.34
C ALA A 401 -7.48 -29.10 -8.77
N CYS A 402 -7.42 -27.93 -9.42
CA CYS A 402 -7.81 -27.76 -10.81
C CYS A 402 -6.92 -28.57 -11.76
N ALA A 403 -5.59 -28.59 -11.57
CA ALA A 403 -4.68 -29.41 -12.37
C ALA A 403 -4.98 -30.91 -12.23
N VAL A 404 -5.27 -31.39 -11.02
CA VAL A 404 -5.73 -32.77 -10.76
C VAL A 404 -7.09 -33.03 -11.42
N ALA A 405 -8.03 -32.08 -11.35
CA ALA A 405 -9.35 -32.18 -11.95
C ALA A 405 -9.28 -32.28 -13.49
N VAL A 406 -8.42 -31.48 -14.12
CA VAL A 406 -8.10 -31.58 -15.55
C VAL A 406 -7.48 -32.94 -15.87
N GLY A 407 -6.53 -33.40 -15.05
CA GLY A 407 -5.91 -34.71 -15.20
C GLY A 407 -6.91 -35.87 -15.14
N ARG A 408 -7.85 -35.80 -14.19
CA ARG A 408 -8.95 -36.78 -14.04
C ARG A 408 -10.08 -36.61 -15.06
N ARG A 409 -10.09 -35.53 -15.83
CA ARG A 409 -11.19 -35.13 -16.73
C ARG A 409 -12.54 -35.09 -16.01
N THR A 410 -12.57 -34.42 -14.85
CA THR A 410 -13.81 -34.30 -14.09
C THR A 410 -14.88 -33.51 -14.85
N ARG A 411 -16.12 -33.64 -14.40
CA ARG A 411 -17.25 -32.83 -14.87
C ARG A 411 -17.25 -31.49 -14.17
N LEU A 412 -17.77 -30.48 -14.85
CA LEU A 412 -17.91 -29.12 -14.34
C LEU A 412 -18.61 -29.12 -12.97
N ILE A 413 -17.95 -28.51 -11.98
CA ILE A 413 -18.41 -28.42 -10.59
C ILE A 413 -19.35 -27.24 -10.40
N THR A 414 -20.47 -27.44 -9.72
CA THR A 414 -21.47 -26.40 -9.41
C THR A 414 -21.59 -26.19 -7.90
N LEU A 415 -22.17 -25.06 -7.46
CA LEU A 415 -22.41 -24.80 -6.04
C LEU A 415 -23.43 -25.75 -5.43
N THR A 416 -24.38 -26.23 -6.24
CA THR A 416 -25.33 -27.27 -5.80
C THR A 416 -24.60 -28.51 -5.27
N LEU A 417 -23.45 -28.88 -5.85
CA LEU A 417 -22.67 -30.02 -5.39
C LEU A 417 -22.04 -29.81 -4.00
N ALA A 418 -21.75 -28.56 -3.65
CA ALA A 418 -21.23 -28.18 -2.34
C ALA A 418 -22.34 -28.08 -1.30
N LEU A 419 -23.48 -27.47 -1.67
CA LEU A 419 -24.52 -27.01 -0.75
C LEU A 419 -25.69 -28.00 -0.61
N ASN A 420 -25.88 -28.91 -1.56
CA ASN A 420 -26.97 -29.87 -1.53
C ASN A 420 -26.46 -31.27 -1.95
N SER A 421 -25.98 -32.02 -0.96
CA SER A 421 -25.44 -33.36 -1.16
C SER A 421 -26.49 -34.38 -1.63
N GLU A 422 -27.76 -34.17 -1.24
CA GLU A 422 -28.91 -34.99 -1.61
C GLU A 422 -29.29 -34.85 -3.08
N ALA A 423 -29.11 -33.66 -3.67
CA ALA A 423 -29.34 -33.42 -5.09
C ALA A 423 -28.27 -34.05 -6.01
N THR A 424 -27.21 -34.65 -5.46
CA THR A 424 -26.08 -35.22 -6.19
C THR A 424 -25.64 -36.58 -5.64
N PRO A 425 -26.53 -37.59 -5.58
CA PRO A 425 -26.18 -38.90 -5.05
C PRO A 425 -25.06 -39.55 -5.89
N GLY A 426 -24.06 -40.14 -5.23
CA GLY A 426 -22.92 -40.79 -5.90
C GLY A 426 -21.88 -39.84 -6.51
N ALA A 427 -21.88 -38.54 -6.18
CA ALA A 427 -20.79 -37.66 -6.56
C ALA A 427 -19.46 -38.04 -5.85
N PRO A 428 -18.34 -38.15 -6.58
CA PRO A 428 -17.02 -38.45 -6.00
C PRO A 428 -16.66 -37.47 -4.90
N PHE A 429 -16.02 -37.97 -3.85
CA PHE A 429 -15.54 -37.15 -2.74
C PHE A 429 -14.70 -35.95 -3.22
N PHE A 430 -13.81 -36.17 -4.19
CA PHE A 430 -12.99 -35.10 -4.78
C PHE A 430 -13.83 -33.98 -5.42
N ASP A 431 -14.88 -34.33 -6.16
CA ASP A 431 -15.75 -33.35 -6.82
C ASP A 431 -16.48 -32.49 -5.77
N ARG A 432 -16.91 -33.10 -4.65
CA ARG A 432 -17.53 -32.38 -3.51
C ARG A 432 -16.55 -31.44 -2.82
N CYS A 433 -15.32 -31.88 -2.56
CA CYS A 433 -14.28 -31.02 -1.98
C CYS A 433 -13.98 -29.83 -2.90
N LEU A 434 -13.84 -30.06 -4.21
CA LEU A 434 -13.61 -28.98 -5.16
C LEU A 434 -14.78 -27.99 -5.22
N ALA A 435 -16.02 -28.46 -5.04
CA ALA A 435 -17.21 -27.61 -4.95
C ALA A 435 -17.20 -26.75 -3.68
N LEU A 436 -16.84 -27.32 -2.53
CA LEU A 436 -16.69 -26.58 -1.28
C LEU A 436 -15.60 -25.51 -1.37
N VAL A 437 -14.48 -25.84 -2.03
CA VAL A 437 -13.41 -24.88 -2.30
C VAL A 437 -13.91 -23.74 -3.20
N LEU A 438 -14.69 -24.03 -4.25
CA LEU A 438 -15.32 -23.00 -5.09
C LEU A 438 -16.24 -22.09 -4.26
N ALA A 439 -17.06 -22.65 -3.36
CA ALA A 439 -17.92 -21.86 -2.49
C ALA A 439 -17.10 -20.94 -1.56
N ALA A 440 -16.02 -21.43 -0.97
CA ALA A 440 -15.11 -20.63 -0.15
C ALA A 440 -14.45 -19.49 -0.94
N VAL A 441 -14.05 -19.76 -2.20
CA VAL A 441 -13.49 -18.75 -3.10
C VAL A 441 -14.51 -17.65 -3.42
N ILE A 442 -15.77 -18.00 -3.65
CA ILE A 442 -16.84 -17.02 -3.89
C ILE A 442 -17.03 -16.13 -2.66
N VAL A 443 -17.09 -16.71 -1.46
CA VAL A 443 -17.24 -15.93 -0.23
C VAL A 443 -16.06 -14.97 -0.03
N LEU A 444 -14.83 -15.45 -0.21
CA LEU A 444 -13.63 -14.62 -0.08
C LEU A 444 -13.57 -13.51 -1.15
N ALA A 445 -13.86 -13.83 -2.41
CA ALA A 445 -13.88 -12.85 -3.48
C ALA A 445 -15.00 -11.82 -3.28
N ALA A 446 -16.17 -12.23 -2.77
CA ALA A 446 -17.27 -11.32 -2.44
C ALA A 446 -16.90 -10.38 -1.29
N GLN A 447 -16.22 -10.87 -0.24
CA GLN A 447 -15.72 -10.02 0.84
C GLN A 447 -14.77 -8.95 0.31
N ILE A 448 -13.83 -9.32 -0.57
CA ILE A 448 -12.89 -8.38 -1.19
C ILE A 448 -13.63 -7.39 -2.08
N GLY A 449 -14.52 -7.88 -2.95
CA GLY A 449 -15.32 -7.06 -3.86
C GLY A 449 -16.19 -6.04 -3.13
N PHE A 450 -16.91 -6.45 -2.09
CA PHE A 450 -17.69 -5.52 -1.26
C PHE A 450 -16.82 -4.52 -0.52
N GLY A 451 -15.64 -4.94 -0.04
CA GLY A 451 -14.67 -4.01 0.53
C GLY A 451 -14.30 -2.89 -0.43
N LEU A 452 -14.02 -3.23 -1.69
CA LEU A 452 -13.64 -2.28 -2.74
C LEU A 452 -14.84 -1.47 -3.30
N VAL A 453 -16.07 -1.96 -3.19
CA VAL A 453 -17.25 -1.24 -3.65
C VAL A 453 -17.72 -0.22 -2.62
N PHE A 454 -17.74 -0.58 -1.33
CA PHE A 454 -18.38 0.25 -0.30
C PHE A 454 -17.42 1.10 0.53
N ASP A 455 -16.15 0.70 0.64
CA ASP A 455 -15.16 1.40 1.44
C ASP A 455 -13.74 1.10 0.91
N PRO A 456 -13.40 1.62 -0.29
CA PRO A 456 -12.17 1.27 -1.00
C PRO A 456 -10.92 1.98 -0.45
N ARG A 457 -11.07 3.15 0.19
CA ARG A 457 -9.99 4.15 0.33
C ARG A 457 -8.69 3.58 0.89
N TYR A 458 -8.76 2.62 1.81
CA TYR A 458 -7.59 2.04 2.49
C TYR A 458 -7.41 0.53 2.25
N LYS A 459 -8.04 -0.04 1.22
CA LYS A 459 -8.03 -1.50 0.95
C LYS A 459 -7.30 -1.84 -0.34
N ASP A 460 -6.31 -2.74 -0.22
CA ASP A 460 -5.58 -3.24 -1.38
C ASP A 460 -6.43 -4.14 -2.28
N PHE A 461 -6.12 -4.15 -3.58
CA PHE A 461 -6.90 -4.85 -4.61
C PHE A 461 -6.75 -6.38 -4.61
N GLN A 462 -5.87 -6.95 -3.76
CA GLN A 462 -5.64 -8.40 -3.57
C GLN A 462 -5.42 -9.22 -4.87
N PHE A 463 -4.99 -8.57 -5.97
CA PHE A 463 -4.92 -9.18 -7.30
C PHE A 463 -3.96 -10.38 -7.34
N ALA A 464 -2.87 -10.34 -6.57
CA ALA A 464 -1.88 -11.41 -6.52
C ALA A 464 -2.46 -12.72 -5.95
N GLY A 465 -3.37 -12.62 -4.98
CA GLY A 465 -4.06 -13.78 -4.41
C GLY A 465 -5.22 -14.28 -5.28
N LEU A 466 -6.00 -13.36 -5.85
CA LEU A 466 -7.17 -13.69 -6.66
C LEU A 466 -6.83 -14.27 -8.04
N THR A 467 -5.75 -13.79 -8.66
CA THR A 467 -5.32 -14.25 -10.00
C THR A 467 -5.12 -15.78 -10.09
N PRO A 468 -4.27 -16.42 -9.27
CA PRO A 468 -4.03 -17.86 -9.37
C PRO A 468 -5.30 -18.67 -9.09
N ILE A 469 -6.18 -18.18 -8.21
CA ILE A 469 -7.44 -18.84 -7.85
C ILE A 469 -8.44 -18.80 -9.01
N ILE A 470 -8.77 -17.59 -9.50
CA ILE A 470 -9.84 -17.39 -10.47
C ILE A 470 -9.43 -17.94 -11.84
N THR A 471 -8.19 -17.70 -12.27
CA THR A 471 -7.70 -18.21 -13.56
C THR A 471 -7.65 -19.74 -13.56
N ALA A 472 -7.33 -20.38 -12.43
CA ALA A 472 -7.32 -21.83 -12.36
C ALA A 472 -8.71 -22.44 -12.62
N PHE A 473 -9.76 -21.88 -11.99
CA PHE A 473 -11.14 -22.27 -12.28
C PHE A 473 -11.54 -21.93 -13.73
N ALA A 474 -11.07 -20.82 -14.29
CA ALA A 474 -11.35 -20.44 -15.67
C ALA A 474 -10.85 -21.50 -16.66
N PHE A 475 -9.55 -21.84 -16.59
CA PHE A 475 -8.93 -22.84 -17.47
C PHE A 475 -9.50 -24.24 -17.25
N TYR A 476 -9.78 -24.61 -15.99
CA TYR A 476 -10.48 -25.86 -15.69
C TYR A 476 -11.87 -25.92 -16.36
N ALA A 477 -12.68 -24.87 -16.22
CA ALA A 477 -14.03 -24.81 -16.79
C ALA A 477 -14.01 -24.91 -18.33
N MET A 478 -12.97 -24.41 -19.01
CA MET A 478 -12.80 -24.55 -20.46
C MET A 478 -12.69 -26.01 -20.92
N VAL A 479 -12.18 -26.91 -20.09
CA VAL A 479 -11.90 -28.31 -20.48
C VAL A 479 -12.79 -29.34 -19.80
N ALA A 480 -13.44 -28.98 -18.69
CA ALA A 480 -14.35 -29.85 -17.97
C ALA A 480 -15.56 -30.29 -18.84
N GLY A 481 -16.02 -31.52 -18.61
CA GLY A 481 -17.23 -32.04 -19.25
C GLY A 481 -18.52 -31.42 -18.66
N PRO A 482 -19.69 -31.63 -19.28
CA PRO A 482 -20.96 -31.10 -18.77
C PRO A 482 -21.23 -31.46 -17.31
N GLY A 483 -21.82 -30.54 -16.55
CA GLY A 483 -22.14 -30.72 -15.13
C GLY A 483 -23.16 -31.85 -14.88
N ARG A 484 -23.24 -32.33 -13.63
CA ARG A 484 -24.12 -33.45 -13.25
C ARG A 484 -25.59 -33.07 -13.06
N VAL A 485 -25.87 -31.83 -12.68
CA VAL A 485 -27.22 -31.37 -12.28
C VAL A 485 -27.60 -30.14 -13.08
N THR A 486 -28.84 -30.10 -13.59
CA THR A 486 -29.39 -29.00 -14.41
C THR A 486 -30.27 -28.02 -13.62
N GLU A 487 -30.66 -28.37 -12.39
CA GLU A 487 -31.54 -27.58 -11.52
C GLU A 487 -30.77 -26.87 -10.38
N GLY A 488 -31.39 -25.86 -9.75
CA GLY A 488 -30.88 -25.25 -8.51
C GLY A 488 -29.63 -24.35 -8.66
N ARG A 489 -29.57 -23.53 -9.73
CA ARG A 489 -28.40 -22.69 -10.06
C ARG A 489 -28.60 -21.17 -9.89
N GLN A 490 -29.55 -20.78 -9.05
CA GLN A 490 -29.81 -19.38 -8.76
C GLN A 490 -28.63 -18.74 -8.02
N ALA A 491 -27.95 -19.48 -7.16
CA ALA A 491 -26.78 -19.00 -6.44
C ALA A 491 -25.66 -18.57 -7.39
N GLU A 492 -25.34 -19.38 -8.41
CA GLU A 492 -24.35 -19.04 -9.43
C GLU A 492 -24.76 -17.81 -10.26
N ALA A 493 -26.04 -17.71 -10.64
CA ALA A 493 -26.54 -16.57 -11.40
C ALA A 493 -26.48 -15.26 -10.60
N ILE A 494 -26.86 -15.30 -9.32
CA ILE A 494 -26.78 -14.15 -8.41
C ILE A 494 -25.32 -13.75 -8.20
N ALA A 495 -24.44 -14.71 -7.88
CA ALA A 495 -23.02 -14.46 -7.70
C ALA A 495 -22.38 -13.90 -8.98
N ALA A 496 -22.76 -14.40 -10.16
CA ALA A 496 -22.30 -13.86 -11.44
C ALA A 496 -22.71 -12.38 -11.61
N GLY A 497 -23.97 -12.04 -11.29
CA GLY A 497 -24.44 -10.66 -11.34
C GLY A 497 -23.66 -9.74 -10.38
N LEU A 498 -23.42 -10.20 -9.16
CA LEU A 498 -22.65 -9.45 -8.15
C LEU A 498 -21.22 -9.18 -8.61
N PHE A 499 -20.51 -10.20 -9.11
CA PHE A 499 -19.14 -10.02 -9.56
C PHE A 499 -19.04 -9.24 -10.87
N LEU A 500 -20.04 -9.31 -11.76
CA LEU A 500 -20.08 -8.46 -12.94
C LEU A 500 -20.25 -6.98 -12.54
N ALA A 501 -21.15 -6.69 -11.60
CA ALA A 501 -21.35 -5.34 -11.08
C ALA A 501 -20.08 -4.81 -10.40
N ALA A 502 -19.46 -5.59 -9.50
CA ALA A 502 -18.21 -5.23 -8.85
C ALA A 502 -17.06 -5.06 -9.86
N GLY A 503 -16.96 -5.96 -10.84
CA GLY A 503 -15.92 -5.95 -11.87
C GLY A 503 -15.98 -4.74 -12.81
N LEU A 504 -17.16 -4.16 -13.01
CA LEU A 504 -17.35 -2.92 -13.76
C LEU A 504 -17.21 -1.68 -12.86
N TYR A 505 -17.74 -1.72 -11.64
CA TYR A 505 -17.72 -0.59 -10.72
C TYR A 505 -16.32 -0.23 -10.26
N VAL A 506 -15.52 -1.23 -9.82
CA VAL A 506 -14.20 -0.98 -9.21
C VAL A 506 -13.27 -0.19 -10.15
N PRO A 507 -13.07 -0.56 -11.43
CA PRO A 507 -12.25 0.25 -12.34
C PRO A 507 -12.83 1.63 -12.65
N LEU A 508 -14.17 1.78 -12.70
CA LEU A 508 -14.78 3.08 -12.97
C LEU A 508 -14.63 4.04 -11.79
N ASN A 509 -14.76 3.52 -10.57
CA ASN A 509 -14.58 4.31 -9.34
C ASN A 509 -13.12 4.73 -9.12
N GLU A 510 -12.17 3.93 -9.60
CA GLU A 510 -10.73 4.14 -9.43
C GLU A 510 -10.06 4.75 -10.67
N THR A 511 -10.83 5.13 -11.68
CA THR A 511 -10.37 5.53 -13.03
C THR A 511 -9.64 4.43 -13.81
N LEU A 512 -9.57 4.60 -15.13
CA LEU A 512 -8.87 3.67 -16.02
C LEU A 512 -7.34 3.81 -15.97
N ALA A 513 -6.80 4.81 -15.26
CA ALA A 513 -5.37 4.91 -15.01
C ALA A 513 -4.89 3.88 -13.97
N ASN A 514 -5.80 3.39 -13.11
CA ASN A 514 -5.48 2.46 -12.05
C ASN A 514 -5.41 1.01 -12.56
N TRP A 515 -4.20 0.55 -12.90
CA TRP A 515 -4.00 -0.80 -13.41
C TRP A 515 -4.34 -1.89 -12.39
N GLN A 516 -4.20 -1.62 -11.07
CA GLN A 516 -4.55 -2.59 -10.03
C GLN A 516 -6.07 -2.80 -9.97
N ALA A 517 -6.83 -1.71 -10.07
CA ALA A 517 -8.29 -1.74 -10.16
C ALA A 517 -8.76 -2.44 -11.43
N LEU A 518 -8.15 -2.14 -12.58
CA LEU A 518 -8.45 -2.82 -13.85
C LEU A 518 -8.19 -4.33 -13.78
N TRP A 519 -7.07 -4.74 -13.19
CA TRP A 519 -6.71 -6.15 -13.04
C TRP A 519 -7.73 -6.87 -12.15
N THR A 520 -8.01 -6.33 -10.97
CA THR A 520 -8.98 -6.94 -10.04
C THR A 520 -10.41 -6.92 -10.58
N GLY A 521 -10.81 -5.84 -11.24
CA GLY A 521 -12.10 -5.76 -11.93
C GLY A 521 -12.23 -6.83 -13.01
N SER A 522 -11.18 -7.01 -13.82
CA SER A 522 -11.12 -8.07 -14.84
C SER A 522 -11.22 -9.47 -14.23
N LEU A 523 -10.59 -9.72 -13.08
CA LEU A 523 -10.73 -10.99 -12.37
C LEU A 523 -12.17 -11.22 -11.90
N PHE A 524 -12.87 -10.20 -11.40
CA PHE A 524 -14.29 -10.32 -11.05
C PHE A 524 -15.17 -10.58 -12.27
N VAL A 525 -14.90 -9.93 -13.41
CA VAL A 525 -15.61 -10.25 -14.66
C VAL A 525 -15.35 -11.70 -15.10
N VAL A 526 -14.11 -12.18 -15.03
CA VAL A 526 -13.79 -13.59 -15.34
C VAL A 526 -14.53 -14.54 -14.40
N LEU A 527 -14.55 -14.25 -13.09
CA LEU A 527 -15.31 -15.04 -12.12
C LEU A 527 -16.81 -15.02 -12.42
N ALA A 528 -17.37 -13.87 -12.80
CA ALA A 528 -18.76 -13.74 -13.22
C ALA A 528 -19.07 -14.61 -14.45
N LEU A 529 -18.19 -14.61 -15.46
CA LEU A 529 -18.36 -15.44 -16.65
C LEU A 529 -18.28 -16.94 -16.36
N ILE A 530 -17.38 -17.34 -15.45
CA ILE A 530 -17.31 -18.73 -14.97
C ILE A 530 -18.66 -19.11 -14.33
N LEU A 531 -19.13 -18.32 -13.38
CA LEU A 531 -20.36 -18.58 -12.64
C LEU A 531 -21.60 -18.54 -13.55
N TRP A 532 -21.65 -17.62 -14.52
CA TRP A 532 -22.69 -17.59 -15.54
C TRP A 532 -22.70 -18.86 -16.39
N ARG A 533 -21.53 -19.34 -16.81
CA ARG A 533 -21.41 -20.61 -17.52
C ARG A 533 -21.84 -21.79 -16.65
N LEU A 534 -21.48 -21.79 -15.36
CA LEU A 534 -21.98 -22.79 -14.41
C LEU A 534 -23.50 -22.74 -14.32
N ALA A 535 -24.11 -21.55 -14.29
CA ALA A 535 -25.55 -21.36 -14.24
C ALA A 535 -26.28 -21.87 -15.49
N THR A 536 -25.68 -21.73 -16.67
CA THR A 536 -26.33 -22.00 -17.96
C THR A 536 -26.02 -23.37 -18.59
N ALA A 537 -24.91 -24.02 -18.20
CA ALA A 537 -24.47 -25.27 -18.81
C ALA A 537 -25.51 -26.41 -18.70
N GLY A 538 -26.20 -26.75 -19.79
CA GLY A 538 -27.20 -27.84 -19.81
C GLY A 538 -28.67 -27.38 -19.86
N ARG A 539 -28.95 -26.06 -19.91
CA ARG A 539 -30.23 -25.58 -20.43
C ARG A 539 -30.19 -25.78 -21.95
N ARG A 540 -31.02 -26.69 -22.50
CA ARG A 540 -31.37 -26.59 -23.92
C ARG A 540 -32.20 -25.31 -24.05
N ILE A 541 -31.71 -24.33 -24.80
CA ILE A 541 -32.48 -23.15 -25.19
C ILE A 541 -33.53 -23.61 -26.20
#